data_AF-Q16QQ6-F1
#
_entry.id   AF-Q16QQ6-F1
#
_cell.length_a   1.000
_cell.length_b   1.000
_cell.length_c   1.000
_cell.angle_alpha   90.00
_cell.angle_beta   90.00
_cell.angle_gamma   90.00
#
_symmetry.space_group_name_H-M   'P 1'
#
loop_
_entity.id
_entity.type
_entity.pdbx_description
1 polymer ?
#
loop_
_entity_poly.entity_id
_entity_poly.type
_entity_poly.pdbx_seq_one_letter_code
_entity_poly.pdbx_strand_id
1 'polypeptide(L)'
;MDVLVDYIRYKCSALAGERNPAVLLAQCNQIVSSLYIIFDGDSEFVTLTLLKMDLLAGSGAVALMYPVFEQILASQTRRSGTPFGIMDYVRLLLCYKKWKAMVPARRDKDAISALALKVLPQRCPQAKTKQDLPFVQMLPRLSASAKEQEDETRFLLAKDLMEIEQLCAIYFREYEKRFFQRNEPKLAAPNTDMMLPDSSA
;
A
#
# COMPACT_ATOMS: atom_id res chain seq x y z
N MET A 1 -2.06 5.08 -12.94
CA MET A 1 -0.95 4.57 -12.11
C MET A 1 0.18 4.01 -12.95
N ASP A 2 -0.07 3.17 -13.96
CA ASP A 2 1.00 2.54 -14.76
C ASP A 2 2.00 3.52 -15.40
N VAL A 3 1.52 4.63 -15.96
CA VAL A 3 2.38 5.69 -16.51
C VAL A 3 3.37 6.24 -15.47
N LEU A 4 2.96 6.36 -14.20
CA LEU A 4 3.84 6.84 -13.13
C LEU A 4 4.86 5.78 -12.73
N VAL A 5 4.46 4.51 -12.74
CA VAL A 5 5.38 3.38 -12.53
C VAL A 5 6.44 3.38 -13.62
N ASP A 6 6.06 3.57 -14.88
CA ASP A 6 7.01 3.61 -16.01
C ASP A 6 7.92 4.84 -15.94
N TYR A 7 7.40 5.99 -15.51
CA TYR A 7 8.21 7.17 -15.25
C TYR A 7 9.27 6.93 -14.17
N ILE A 8 8.90 6.32 -13.04
CA ILE A 8 9.84 6.01 -11.96
C ILE A 8 10.86 4.97 -12.43
N ARG A 9 10.44 3.93 -13.17
CA ARG A 9 11.36 2.95 -13.78
C ARG A 9 12.35 3.62 -14.70
N TYR A 10 11.90 4.52 -15.57
CA TYR A 10 12.78 5.30 -16.43
C TYR A 10 13.82 6.09 -15.62
N LYS A 11 13.41 6.75 -14.54
CA LYS A 11 14.33 7.47 -13.64
C LYS A 11 15.36 6.55 -12.98
N CYS A 12 14.92 5.40 -12.48
CA CYS A 12 15.81 4.40 -11.90
C CYS A 12 16.84 3.90 -12.93
N SER A 13 16.41 3.62 -14.16
CA SER A 13 17.31 3.20 -15.25
C SER A 13 18.28 4.31 -15.66
N ALA A 14 17.80 5.55 -15.79
CA ALA A 14 18.62 6.69 -16.18
C ALA A 14 19.71 7.05 -15.14
N LEU A 15 19.45 6.73 -13.87
CA LEU A 15 20.36 6.99 -12.76
C LEU A 15 21.09 5.72 -12.29
N ALA A 16 21.05 4.64 -13.08
CA ALA A 16 21.71 3.41 -12.73
C ALA A 16 23.22 3.63 -12.61
N GLY A 17 23.75 3.40 -11.39
CA GLY A 17 25.18 3.59 -11.10
C GLY A 17 25.57 5.02 -10.68
N GLU A 18 24.62 5.97 -10.65
CA GLU A 18 24.83 7.27 -10.01
C GLU A 18 25.11 7.08 -8.52
N ARG A 19 26.13 7.78 -8.01
CA ARG A 19 26.56 7.71 -6.61
C ARG A 19 26.54 9.06 -5.91
N ASN A 20 26.28 10.14 -6.64
CA ASN A 20 26.20 11.48 -6.07
C ASN A 20 24.92 11.62 -5.23
N PRO A 21 25.04 11.75 -3.89
CA PRO A 21 23.88 11.81 -3.01
C PRO A 21 23.02 13.05 -3.26
N ALA A 22 23.59 14.17 -3.72
CA ALA A 22 22.82 15.38 -4.01
C ALA A 22 21.89 15.18 -5.22
N VAL A 23 22.37 14.48 -6.26
CA VAL A 23 21.58 14.17 -7.46
C VAL A 23 20.45 13.20 -7.09
N LEU A 24 20.77 12.12 -6.38
CA LEU A 24 19.78 11.13 -5.95
C LEU A 24 18.72 11.74 -5.03
N LEU A 25 19.12 12.61 -4.10
CA LEU A 25 18.18 13.32 -3.22
C LEU A 25 17.28 14.28 -4.00
N ALA A 26 17.83 15.05 -4.94
CA ALA A 26 17.03 15.95 -5.78
C ALA A 26 15.99 15.17 -6.60
N GLN A 27 16.38 14.02 -7.17
CA GLN A 27 15.49 13.16 -7.94
C GLN A 27 14.45 12.46 -7.06
N CYS A 28 14.83 12.03 -5.86
CA CYS A 28 13.89 11.52 -4.85
C CYS A 28 12.81 12.57 -4.53
N ASN A 29 13.22 13.79 -4.16
CA ASN A 29 12.31 14.88 -3.83
C ASN A 29 11.40 15.22 -5.01
N GLN A 30 11.92 15.20 -6.24
CA GLN A 30 11.14 15.43 -7.46
C GLN A 30 10.08 14.35 -7.66
N ILE A 31 10.43 13.06 -7.51
CA ILE A 31 9.48 11.94 -7.63
C ILE A 31 8.39 12.05 -6.57
N VAL A 32 8.77 12.20 -5.30
CA VAL A 32 7.84 12.28 -4.18
C VAL A 32 6.88 13.45 -4.35
N SER A 33 7.41 14.65 -4.66
CA SER A 33 6.57 15.83 -4.89
C SER A 33 5.62 15.65 -6.07
N SER A 34 6.09 15.07 -7.18
CA SER A 34 5.25 14.83 -8.36
C SER A 34 4.11 13.87 -8.06
N LEU A 35 4.38 12.78 -7.32
CA LEU A 35 3.33 11.84 -6.92
C LEU A 35 2.25 12.51 -6.07
N TYR A 36 2.65 13.29 -5.06
CA TYR A 36 1.68 13.99 -4.22
C TYR A 36 0.94 15.10 -4.96
N ILE A 37 1.55 15.79 -5.93
CA ILE A 37 0.83 16.79 -6.76
C ILE A 37 -0.20 16.09 -7.66
N ILE A 38 0.21 15.02 -8.35
CA ILE A 38 -0.65 14.31 -9.31
C ILE A 38 -1.85 13.67 -8.61
N PHE A 39 -1.65 13.17 -7.39
CA PHE A 39 -2.72 12.58 -6.58
C PHE A 39 -3.35 13.53 -5.58
N ASP A 40 -3.15 14.85 -5.72
CA ASP A 40 -3.77 15.87 -4.86
C ASP A 40 -3.61 15.60 -3.34
N GLY A 41 -2.42 15.17 -2.94
CA GLY A 41 -2.10 14.85 -1.55
C GLY A 41 -2.59 13.48 -1.05
N ASP A 42 -3.26 12.70 -1.89
CA ASP A 42 -3.83 11.40 -1.51
C ASP A 42 -2.74 10.33 -1.35
N SER A 43 -2.52 9.91 -0.09
CA SER A 43 -1.57 8.87 0.26
C SER A 43 -1.98 7.49 -0.25
N GLU A 44 -3.26 7.26 -0.51
CA GLU A 44 -3.77 6.00 -1.06
C GLU A 44 -3.07 5.69 -2.38
N PHE A 45 -3.27 6.55 -3.37
CA PHE A 45 -2.69 6.39 -4.70
C PHE A 45 -1.16 6.49 -4.74
N VAL A 46 -0.56 7.29 -3.86
CA VAL A 46 0.91 7.37 -3.75
C VAL A 46 1.51 6.01 -3.36
N THR A 47 1.00 5.36 -2.30
CA THR A 47 1.59 4.05 -1.93
C THR A 47 1.08 2.90 -2.80
N LEU A 48 -0.09 3.02 -3.45
CA LEU A 48 -0.46 2.08 -4.52
C LEU A 48 0.54 2.14 -5.67
N THR A 49 1.03 3.33 -6.01
CA THR A 49 2.08 3.48 -7.03
C THR A 49 3.37 2.79 -6.60
N LEU A 50 3.80 2.97 -5.34
CA LEU A 50 4.96 2.24 -4.79
C LEU A 50 4.76 0.72 -4.81
N LEU A 51 3.57 0.25 -4.45
CA LEU A 51 3.25 -1.17 -4.40
C LEU A 51 3.26 -1.80 -5.80
N LYS A 52 2.89 -1.04 -6.84
CA LYS A 52 2.89 -1.47 -8.24
C LYS A 52 4.28 -1.48 -8.90
N MET A 53 5.28 -0.82 -8.32
CA MET A 53 6.64 -0.83 -8.83
C MET A 53 7.20 -2.25 -8.89
N ASP A 54 7.68 -2.72 -10.03
CA ASP A 54 8.48 -3.94 -10.09
C ASP A 54 9.94 -3.55 -9.86
N LEU A 55 10.57 -4.10 -8.83
CA LEU A 55 11.86 -3.65 -8.32
C LEU A 55 13.02 -4.54 -8.81
N LEU A 56 12.74 -5.46 -9.73
CA LEU A 56 13.70 -6.36 -10.36
C LEU A 56 14.67 -5.69 -11.37
N ALA A 57 14.97 -4.40 -11.22
CA ALA A 57 15.84 -3.64 -12.14
C ALA A 57 17.13 -3.15 -11.47
N GLY A 58 18.02 -4.09 -11.13
CA GLY A 58 19.45 -3.83 -10.88
C GLY A 58 19.80 -3.06 -9.60
N SER A 59 21.06 -3.19 -9.17
CA SER A 59 21.63 -2.50 -8.01
C SER A 59 21.52 -0.97 -8.09
N GLY A 60 21.30 -0.41 -9.29
CA GLY A 60 21.13 1.02 -9.52
C GLY A 60 19.80 1.60 -9.03
N ALA A 61 18.71 0.83 -9.08
CA ALA A 61 17.40 1.33 -8.67
C ALA A 61 17.29 1.51 -7.14
N VAL A 62 18.01 0.71 -6.35
CA VAL A 62 17.95 0.74 -4.89
C VAL A 62 18.40 2.09 -4.32
N ALA A 63 19.44 2.70 -4.90
CA ALA A 63 19.98 3.97 -4.43
C ALA A 63 18.97 5.13 -4.50
N LEU A 64 18.10 5.13 -5.51
CA LEU A 64 17.02 6.10 -5.64
C LEU A 64 15.74 5.66 -4.91
N MET A 65 15.39 4.38 -5.01
CA MET A 65 14.12 3.89 -4.45
C MET A 65 14.13 3.82 -2.94
N TYR A 66 15.27 3.54 -2.29
CA TYR A 66 15.36 3.54 -0.83
C TYR A 66 14.84 4.85 -0.22
N PRO A 67 15.40 6.04 -0.57
CA PRO A 67 14.91 7.30 0.00
C PRO A 67 13.48 7.64 -0.45
N VAL A 68 13.03 7.19 -1.64
CA VAL A 68 11.63 7.38 -2.07
C VAL A 68 10.66 6.61 -1.18
N PHE A 69 10.93 5.33 -0.91
CA PHE A 69 10.14 4.52 0.02
C PHE A 69 10.18 5.12 1.42
N GLU A 70 11.36 5.53 1.90
CA GLU A 70 11.52 6.13 3.22
C GLU A 70 10.68 7.39 3.38
N GLN A 71 10.78 8.36 2.47
CA GLN A 71 10.04 9.62 2.58
C GLN A 71 8.52 9.41 2.55
N ILE A 72 8.02 8.57 1.62
CA ILE A 72 6.59 8.32 1.47
C ILE A 72 6.02 7.53 2.66
N LEU A 73 6.74 6.54 3.17
CA LEU A 73 6.26 5.71 4.27
C LEU A 73 6.46 6.39 5.63
N ALA A 74 7.51 7.19 5.80
CA ALA A 74 7.69 8.00 7.00
C ALA A 74 6.61 9.09 7.11
N SER A 75 6.12 9.66 6.01
CA SER A 75 5.04 10.66 6.03
C SER A 75 3.72 10.11 6.58
N GLN A 76 3.52 8.79 6.53
CA GLN A 76 2.33 8.11 7.09
C GLN A 76 2.29 8.20 8.63
N THR A 77 3.45 8.34 9.31
CA THR A 77 3.49 8.54 10.77
C THR A 77 2.69 9.76 11.22
N ARG A 78 2.66 10.82 10.41
CA ARG A 78 1.96 12.08 10.73
C ARG A 78 0.43 11.97 10.58
N ARG A 79 -0.05 10.90 9.96
CA ARG A 79 -1.48 10.63 9.72
C ARG A 79 -2.05 9.59 10.70
N SER A 80 -1.31 9.18 11.74
CA SER A 80 -1.67 8.09 12.67
C SER A 80 -2.91 8.32 13.57
N GLY A 81 -3.78 9.28 13.22
CA GLY A 81 -5.05 9.55 13.90
C GLY A 81 -6.28 8.99 13.19
N THR A 82 -6.17 8.53 11.94
CA THR A 82 -7.29 7.92 11.20
C THR A 82 -7.40 6.41 11.46
N PRO A 83 -8.62 5.86 11.62
CA PRO A 83 -8.78 4.42 11.81
C PRO A 83 -8.21 3.65 10.61
N PHE A 84 -7.18 2.84 10.84
CA PHE A 84 -6.64 1.92 9.84
C PHE A 84 -7.67 0.83 9.52
N GLY A 85 -8.20 0.82 8.30
CA GLY A 85 -8.90 -0.35 7.78
C GLY A 85 -7.92 -1.48 7.46
N ILE A 86 -8.42 -2.73 7.38
CA ILE A 86 -7.57 -3.87 7.00
C ILE A 86 -6.91 -3.67 5.62
N MET A 87 -7.60 -3.04 4.68
CA MET A 87 -7.08 -2.76 3.34
C MET A 87 -5.85 -1.84 3.40
N ASP A 88 -5.92 -0.74 4.15
CA ASP A 88 -4.80 0.18 4.34
C ASP A 88 -3.65 -0.47 5.08
N TYR A 89 -3.97 -1.29 6.09
CA TYR A 89 -2.98 -2.05 6.83
C TYR A 89 -2.20 -2.99 5.91
N VAL A 90 -2.90 -3.79 5.10
CA VAL A 90 -2.28 -4.72 4.16
C VAL A 90 -1.48 -3.97 3.09
N ARG A 91 -2.01 -2.86 2.53
CA ARG A 91 -1.30 -2.01 1.56
C ARG A 91 0.05 -1.56 2.09
N LEU A 92 0.06 -0.95 3.28
CA LEU A 92 1.28 -0.44 3.89
C LEU A 92 2.22 -1.58 4.32
N LEU A 93 1.70 -2.66 4.90
CA LEU A 93 2.48 -3.84 5.24
C LEU A 93 3.23 -4.39 4.01
N LEU A 94 2.54 -4.51 2.88
CA LEU A 94 3.16 -4.95 1.62
C LEU A 94 4.19 -3.94 1.12
N CYS A 95 3.94 -2.63 1.23
CA CYS A 95 4.95 -1.61 0.88
C CYS A 95 6.23 -1.78 1.70
N TYR A 96 6.13 -1.99 3.02
CA TYR A 96 7.30 -2.23 3.88
C TYR A 96 8.01 -3.53 3.54
N LYS A 97 7.27 -4.62 3.31
CA LYS A 97 7.88 -5.89 2.89
C LYS A 97 8.60 -5.77 1.55
N LYS A 98 8.02 -5.01 0.63
CA LYS A 98 8.59 -4.75 -0.70
C LYS A 98 9.87 -3.95 -0.61
N TRP A 99 9.89 -2.94 0.25
CA TRP A 99 11.11 -2.21 0.57
C TRP A 99 12.17 -3.10 1.21
N LYS A 100 11.80 -3.97 2.17
CA LYS A 100 12.72 -4.94 2.77
C LYS A 100 13.29 -5.93 1.77
N ALA A 101 12.51 -6.36 0.77
CA ALA A 101 12.96 -7.27 -0.27
C ALA A 101 14.02 -6.63 -1.20
N MET A 102 13.96 -5.32 -1.41
CA MET A 102 14.95 -4.60 -2.22
C MET A 102 16.34 -4.48 -1.56
N VAL A 103 16.39 -4.42 -0.22
CA VAL A 103 17.64 -4.11 0.48
C VAL A 103 18.37 -5.39 0.89
N PRO A 104 19.66 -5.54 0.55
CA PRO A 104 20.41 -6.73 0.92
C PRO A 104 20.83 -6.72 2.40
N ALA A 105 21.13 -5.53 2.95
CA ALA A 105 21.72 -5.41 4.28
C ALA A 105 20.70 -5.62 5.41
N ARG A 106 21.06 -6.45 6.39
CA ARG A 106 20.22 -6.72 7.56
C ARG A 106 19.88 -5.46 8.36
N ARG A 107 20.85 -4.56 8.55
CA ARG A 107 20.66 -3.29 9.27
C ARG A 107 19.55 -2.45 8.64
N ASP A 108 19.48 -2.41 7.32
CA ASP A 108 18.44 -1.67 6.60
C ASP A 108 17.08 -2.33 6.79
N LYS A 109 17.01 -3.68 6.73
CA LYS A 109 15.77 -4.43 7.03
C LYS A 109 15.26 -4.16 8.45
N ASP A 110 16.15 -4.05 9.41
CA ASP A 110 15.82 -3.74 10.80
C ASP A 110 15.30 -2.29 10.95
N ALA A 111 15.96 -1.32 10.29
CA ALA A 111 15.52 0.07 10.25
C ALA A 111 14.13 0.22 9.62
N ILE A 112 13.88 -0.46 8.49
CA ILE A 112 12.56 -0.48 7.83
C ILE A 112 11.50 -1.08 8.76
N SER A 113 11.82 -2.18 9.45
CA SER A 113 10.90 -2.81 10.39
C SER A 113 10.60 -1.90 11.59
N ALA A 114 11.59 -1.18 12.10
CA ALA A 114 11.41 -0.20 13.17
C ALA A 114 10.52 0.98 12.74
N LEU A 115 10.64 1.44 11.48
CA LEU A 115 9.76 2.47 10.94
C LEU A 115 8.33 1.95 10.77
N ALA A 116 8.16 0.74 10.25
CA ALA A 116 6.85 0.11 10.08
C ALA A 116 6.10 0.02 11.41
N LEU A 117 6.78 -0.35 12.50
CA LEU A 117 6.18 -0.43 13.85
C LEU A 117 5.83 0.94 14.47
N LYS A 118 6.31 2.05 13.90
CA LYS A 118 5.86 3.41 14.28
C LYS A 118 4.61 3.86 13.52
N VAL A 119 4.32 3.23 12.38
CA VAL A 119 3.22 3.62 11.47
C VAL A 119 2.03 2.68 11.59
N LEU A 120 2.28 1.38 11.56
CA LEU A 120 1.25 0.35 11.58
C LEU A 120 0.79 0.08 13.02
N PRO A 121 -0.50 -0.21 13.23
CA PRO A 121 -0.99 -0.70 14.52
C PRO A 121 -0.26 -1.99 14.91
N GLN A 122 -0.06 -2.23 16.21
CA GLN A 122 0.58 -3.46 16.70
C GLN A 122 -0.20 -4.72 16.32
N ARG A 123 -1.53 -4.62 16.27
CA ARG A 123 -2.44 -5.70 15.87
C ARG A 123 -3.07 -5.41 14.52
N CYS A 124 -3.30 -6.48 13.76
CA CYS A 124 -4.00 -6.39 12.49
C CYS A 124 -5.45 -5.90 12.72
N PRO A 125 -5.94 -4.90 11.96
CA PRO A 125 -7.32 -4.48 12.04
C PRO A 125 -8.28 -5.62 11.68
N GLN A 126 -9.38 -5.72 12.42
CA GLN A 126 -10.41 -6.72 12.13
C GLN A 126 -11.18 -6.39 10.85
N ALA A 127 -11.64 -7.43 10.15
CA ALA A 127 -12.59 -7.28 9.06
C ALA A 127 -13.91 -6.70 9.59
N LYS A 128 -14.37 -5.61 8.99
CA LYS A 128 -15.65 -4.97 9.34
C LYS A 128 -16.77 -5.40 8.38
N THR A 129 -16.41 -5.78 7.16
CA THR A 129 -17.33 -6.12 6.08
C THR A 129 -16.91 -7.40 5.37
N LYS A 130 -17.79 -7.99 4.57
CA LYS A 130 -17.43 -9.15 3.73
C LYS A 130 -16.36 -8.82 2.68
N GLN A 131 -16.28 -7.56 2.24
CA GLN A 131 -15.27 -7.07 1.29
C GLN A 131 -13.86 -7.00 1.92
N ASP A 132 -13.76 -7.06 3.25
CA ASP A 132 -12.50 -7.05 3.97
C ASP A 132 -11.86 -8.45 4.05
N LEU A 133 -12.66 -9.51 3.87
CA LEU A 133 -12.21 -10.90 4.01
C LEU A 133 -11.04 -11.27 3.10
N PRO A 134 -10.99 -10.87 1.81
CA PRO A 134 -9.85 -11.20 0.96
C PRO A 134 -8.53 -10.64 1.51
N PHE A 135 -8.53 -9.43 2.07
CA PHE A 135 -7.33 -8.82 2.64
C PHE A 135 -6.86 -9.51 3.92
N VAL A 136 -7.78 -9.99 4.76
CA VAL A 136 -7.42 -10.82 5.92
C VAL A 136 -6.83 -12.16 5.47
N GLN A 137 -7.40 -12.79 4.44
CA GLN A 137 -6.95 -14.08 3.92
C GLN A 137 -5.56 -14.03 3.27
N MET A 138 -5.10 -12.84 2.87
CA MET A 138 -3.72 -12.64 2.41
C MET A 138 -2.70 -12.77 3.55
N LEU A 139 -3.11 -12.56 4.79
CA LEU A 139 -2.23 -12.63 5.94
C LEU A 139 -2.12 -14.08 6.44
N PRO A 140 -0.91 -14.52 6.85
CA PRO A 140 -0.73 -15.83 7.42
C PRO A 140 -1.54 -15.92 8.72
N ARG A 141 -2.16 -17.07 8.94
CA ARG A 141 -2.80 -17.35 10.22
C ARG A 141 -1.75 -17.31 11.32
N LEU A 142 -1.98 -16.46 12.33
CA LEU A 142 -1.17 -16.47 13.55
C LEU A 142 -1.42 -17.77 14.31
N SER A 143 -0.37 -18.33 14.93
CA SER A 143 -0.58 -19.41 15.87
C SER A 143 -1.20 -18.84 17.16
N ALA A 144 -1.81 -19.69 17.99
CA ALA A 144 -2.47 -19.26 19.22
C ALA A 144 -1.51 -18.75 20.32
N SER A 145 -0.21 -18.61 20.04
CA SER A 145 0.73 -18.14 21.06
C SER A 145 0.46 -16.66 21.40
N ALA A 146 0.36 -16.35 22.70
CA ALA A 146 0.03 -15.00 23.18
C ALA A 146 1.01 -13.94 22.66
N LYS A 147 2.30 -14.30 22.50
CA LYS A 147 3.35 -13.40 22.02
C LYS A 147 3.19 -12.98 20.56
N GLU A 148 2.66 -13.86 19.70
CA GLU A 148 2.35 -13.52 18.30
C GLU A 148 1.10 -12.64 18.19
N GLN A 149 0.18 -12.75 19.13
CA GLN A 149 -1.05 -11.95 19.17
C GLN A 149 -0.85 -10.56 19.78
N GLU A 150 0.13 -10.40 20.68
CA GLU A 150 0.49 -9.11 21.27
C GLU A 150 1.19 -8.20 20.26
N ASP A 151 1.96 -8.77 19.33
CA ASP A 151 2.74 -8.01 18.34
C ASP A 151 2.70 -8.64 16.95
N GLU A 152 1.47 -8.77 16.47
CA GLU A 152 1.13 -9.37 15.18
C GLU A 152 1.86 -8.67 14.02
N THR A 153 1.94 -7.34 14.02
CA THR A 153 2.65 -6.61 12.95
C THR A 153 4.13 -6.95 12.91
N ARG A 154 4.81 -7.07 14.06
CA ARG A 154 6.21 -7.50 14.10
C ARG A 154 6.36 -8.91 13.55
N PHE A 155 5.46 -9.83 13.92
CA PHE A 155 5.46 -11.19 13.39
C PHE A 155 5.25 -11.19 11.86
N LEU A 156 4.25 -10.46 11.37
CA LEU A 156 3.94 -10.36 9.94
C LEU A 156 5.11 -9.76 9.16
N LEU A 157 5.79 -8.74 9.68
CA LEU A 157 6.98 -8.15 9.04
C LEU A 157 8.17 -9.11 8.98
N ALA A 158 8.32 -10.00 9.97
CA ALA A 158 9.42 -10.97 10.05
C ALA A 158 9.17 -12.22 9.22
N LYS A 159 7.91 -12.67 9.14
CA LYS A 159 7.53 -13.90 8.43
C LYS A 159 7.61 -13.68 6.91
N ASP A 160 8.32 -14.57 6.22
CA ASP A 160 8.22 -14.64 4.78
C ASP A 160 6.80 -15.04 4.41
N LEU A 161 6.16 -14.18 3.64
CA LEU A 161 4.88 -14.52 3.05
C LEU A 161 5.13 -15.23 1.71
N MET A 162 4.08 -15.64 1.01
CA MET A 162 4.19 -15.96 -0.42
C MET A 162 4.97 -14.86 -1.16
N GLU A 163 5.50 -15.19 -2.35
CA GLU A 163 6.19 -14.24 -3.23
C GLU A 163 5.44 -12.90 -3.26
N ILE A 164 6.15 -11.82 -2.94
CA ILE A 164 5.53 -10.52 -2.64
C ILE A 164 4.76 -9.98 -3.85
N GLU A 165 5.20 -10.32 -5.05
CA GLU A 165 4.58 -10.03 -6.32
C GLU A 165 3.19 -10.68 -6.42
N GLN A 166 3.05 -11.93 -5.98
CA GLN A 166 1.77 -12.63 -5.97
C GLN A 166 0.79 -11.97 -4.98
N LEU A 167 1.28 -11.58 -3.81
CA LEU A 167 0.47 -10.83 -2.85
C LEU A 167 0.06 -9.46 -3.38
N CYS A 168 0.96 -8.74 -4.05
CA CYS A 168 0.63 -7.48 -4.71
C CYS A 168 -0.47 -7.69 -5.76
N ALA A 169 -0.36 -8.73 -6.59
CA ALA A 169 -1.36 -9.05 -7.61
C ALA A 169 -2.74 -9.35 -7.00
N ILE A 170 -2.80 -10.13 -5.91
CA ILE A 170 -4.05 -10.38 -5.18
C ILE A 170 -4.59 -9.07 -4.60
N TYR A 171 -3.75 -8.25 -3.97
CA TYR A 171 -4.15 -6.96 -3.42
C TYR A 171 -4.81 -6.08 -4.48
N PHE A 172 -4.16 -5.87 -5.62
CA PHE A 172 -4.68 -5.02 -6.69
C PHE A 172 -6.01 -5.55 -7.25
N ARG A 173 -6.12 -6.86 -7.47
CA ARG A 173 -7.36 -7.48 -7.95
C ARG A 173 -8.54 -7.20 -7.03
N GLU A 174 -8.36 -7.35 -5.71
CA GLU A 174 -9.45 -7.11 -4.75
C GLU A 174 -9.69 -5.62 -4.51
N TYR A 175 -8.64 -4.80 -4.55
CA TYR A 175 -8.72 -3.34 -4.48
C TYR A 175 -9.56 -2.78 -5.64
N GLU A 176 -9.28 -3.19 -6.88
CA GLU A 176 -10.00 -2.72 -8.07
C GLU A 176 -11.49 -3.08 -8.01
N LYS A 177 -11.84 -4.32 -7.64
CA LYS A 177 -13.24 -4.72 -7.45
C LYS A 177 -13.97 -3.79 -6.49
N ARG A 178 -13.35 -3.47 -5.35
CA ARG A 178 -13.92 -2.59 -4.33
C ARG A 178 -14.00 -1.13 -4.82
N PHE A 179 -12.98 -0.66 -5.52
CA PHE A 179 -12.92 0.68 -6.08
C PHE A 179 -14.03 0.91 -7.11
N PHE A 180 -14.25 -0.04 -8.03
CA PHE A 180 -15.35 0.04 -8.99
C PHE A 180 -16.72 0.00 -8.31
N GLN A 181 -16.95 -0.91 -7.36
CA GLN A 181 -18.21 -0.97 -6.60
C GLN A 181 -18.52 0.31 -5.82
N ARG A 182 -17.48 0.99 -5.29
CA ARG A 182 -17.64 2.27 -4.58
C ARG A 182 -18.03 3.41 -5.52
N ASN A 183 -17.57 3.36 -6.76
CA ASN A 183 -17.70 4.43 -7.75
C ASN A 183 -18.77 4.15 -8.80
N GLU A 184 -19.48 3.02 -8.73
CA GLU A 184 -20.67 2.79 -9.55
C GLU A 184 -21.76 3.81 -9.19
N PRO A 185 -22.30 4.56 -10.17
CA PRO A 185 -23.44 5.41 -9.91
C PRO A 185 -24.60 4.51 -9.50
N LYS A 186 -25.10 4.70 -8.26
CA LYS A 186 -26.34 4.05 -7.83
C LYS A 186 -27.44 4.49 -8.79
N LEU A 187 -27.86 3.62 -9.72
CA LEU A 187 -29.10 3.86 -10.45
C LEU A 187 -30.19 4.01 -9.39
N ALA A 188 -30.77 5.21 -9.28
CA ALA A 188 -31.94 5.43 -8.48
C ALA A 188 -33.00 4.42 -8.93
N ALA A 189 -33.45 3.55 -8.03
CA ALA A 189 -34.59 2.69 -8.32
C ALA A 189 -35.78 3.58 -8.71
N PRO A 190 -36.54 3.25 -9.76
CA PRO A 190 -37.74 4.01 -10.09
C PRO A 190 -38.69 3.94 -8.89
N ASN A 191 -39.12 5.10 -8.40
CA ASN A 191 -40.16 5.21 -7.39
C ASN A 191 -41.42 4.53 -7.92
N THR A 192 -41.70 3.32 -7.45
CA THR A 192 -42.99 2.65 -7.62
C THR A 192 -43.96 3.18 -6.58
N ASP A 193 -44.29 4.46 -6.66
CA ASP A 193 -45.41 5.07 -5.94
C ASP A 193 -46.30 5.80 -6.95
N MET A 194 -47.08 5.02 -7.69
CA MET A 194 -48.37 5.46 -8.19
C MET A 194 -49.40 4.47 -7.65
N MET A 195 -49.92 4.80 -6.46
CA MET A 195 -51.21 4.31 -5.99
C MET A 195 -52.27 4.60 -7.06
N LEU A 196 -52.89 3.55 -7.59
CA LEU A 196 -54.20 3.63 -8.24
C LEU A 196 -55.24 4.01 -7.17
N PRO A 197 -56.11 5.00 -7.39
CA PRO A 197 -57.31 5.10 -6.58
C PRO A 197 -58.33 4.06 -7.03
N ASP A 198 -58.77 3.24 -6.08
CA ASP A 198 -59.98 2.43 -6.18
C ASP A 198 -61.17 3.33 -6.50
N SER A 199 -61.75 3.15 -7.69
CA SER A 199 -63.06 3.70 -8.02
C SER A 199 -64.13 2.65 -7.69
N SER A 200 -64.65 2.73 -6.46
CA SER A 200 -65.93 2.13 -6.07
C SER A 200 -67.00 3.21 -6.06
N ALA A 201 -67.87 3.22 -7.07
CA ALA A 201 -69.26 3.72 -7.03
C ALA A 201 -69.96 3.37 -8.36
#